data_AF-A0A5E4IQ12-F1
#
_entry.id   AF-A0A5E4IQ12-F1
#
_cell.length_a   1.000
_cell.length_b   1.000
_cell.length_c   1.000
_cell.angle_alpha   90.00
_cell.angle_beta   90.00
_cell.angle_gamma   90.00
#
_symmetry.space_group_name_H-M   'P 1'
#
loop_
_entity.id
_entity.type
_entity.pdbx_description
1 polymer ?
#
loop_
_entity_poly.entity_id
_entity_poly.type
_entity_poly.pdbx_seq_one_letter_code
_entity_poly.pdbx_strand_id
1 'polypeptide(L)' 'MSEVMTRPGFQELIESVEALPIEDREMLVEIINKRIIEQRRERLVADTEEALEAYKRGDVHVGTVDDLLRDLDEDLRD' A
#
# COMPACT_ATOMS: atom_id res chain seq x y z
N MET A 1 30.43 9.18 16.99
CA MET A 1 30.41 8.02 16.08
C MET A 1 28.95 7.69 15.89
N SER A 2 28.40 7.90 14.70
CA SER A 2 27.00 7.60 14.44
C SER A 2 26.88 6.09 14.41
N GLU A 3 26.23 5.52 15.41
CA GLU A 3 25.89 4.11 15.44
C GLU A 3 24.95 3.87 14.25
N VAL A 4 25.49 3.26 13.20
CA VAL A 4 24.68 2.76 12.09
C VAL A 4 23.84 1.65 12.71
N MET A 5 22.60 1.97 13.07
CA MET A 5 21.62 0.98 13.51
C MET A 5 21.41 0.00 12.37
N THR A 6 22.18 -1.09 12.38
CA THR A 6 21.93 -2.26 11.55
C THR A 6 20.48 -2.65 11.78
N ARG A 7 19.68 -2.66 10.71
CA ARG A 7 18.28 -3.08 10.83
C ARG A 7 18.28 -4.54 11.29
N PRO A 8 17.58 -4.87 12.38
CA PRO A 8 17.51 -6.24 12.84
C PRO A 8 16.98 -7.13 11.71
N GLY A 9 17.50 -8.35 11.63
CA GLY A 9 16.97 -9.34 10.70
C GLY A 9 15.50 -9.64 10.99
N PHE A 10 14.76 -10.17 10.02
CA PHE A 10 13.33 -10.49 10.23
C PHE A 10 13.11 -11.40 11.43
N GLN A 11 13.97 -12.41 11.61
CA GLN A 11 13.92 -13.33 12.74
C GLN A 11 14.18 -12.64 14.09
N GLU A 12 15.15 -11.73 14.14
CA GLU A 12 15.51 -10.97 15.35
C GLU A 12 14.38 -10.02 15.79
N LEU A 13 13.63 -9.48 14.82
CA LEU A 13 12.42 -8.69 15.11
C LEU A 13 11.32 -9.55 15.75
N ILE A 14 11.12 -10.79 15.26
CA ILE A 14 10.15 -11.71 15.86
C ILE A 14 10.53 -12.00 17.31
N GLU A 15 11.78 -12.38 17.55
CA GLU A 15 12.29 -12.67 18.89
C GLU A 15 12.17 -11.47 19.83
N SER A 16 12.43 -10.26 19.33
CA SER A 16 12.27 -9.03 20.09
C SER A 16 10.81 -8.76 20.49
N VAL A 17 9.85 -9.06 19.61
CA VAL A 17 8.41 -8.94 19.90
C VAL A 17 7.96 -10.03 20.86
N GLU A 18 8.45 -11.26 20.70
CA GLU A 18 8.15 -12.38 21.60
C GLU A 18 8.70 -12.19 23.02
N ALA A 19 9.67 -11.31 23.22
CA ALA A 19 10.18 -10.96 24.54
C ALA A 19 9.27 -9.99 25.33
N LEU A 20 8.31 -9.33 24.68
CA LEU A 20 7.39 -8.37 25.32
C LEU A 20 6.33 -9.09 26.17
N PRO A 21 5.69 -8.42 27.15
CA PRO A 21 4.45 -8.89 27.76
C PRO A 21 3.35 -9.14 26.72
N ILE A 22 2.39 -10.02 27.01
CA ILE A 22 1.35 -10.40 26.03
C ILE A 22 0.50 -9.19 25.62
N GLU A 23 0.19 -8.30 26.57
CA GLU A 23 -0.58 -7.08 26.35
C GLU A 23 0.15 -6.12 25.40
N ASP A 24 1.47 -5.99 25.56
CA ASP A 24 2.30 -5.14 24.72
C ASP A 24 2.43 -5.72 23.29
N ARG A 25 2.47 -7.05 23.16
CA ARG A 25 2.44 -7.71 21.84
C ARG A 25 1.13 -7.44 21.12
N GLU A 26 0.00 -7.60 21.80
CA GLU A 26 -1.33 -7.35 21.23
C GLU A 26 -1.47 -5.90 20.77
N MET A 27 -1.06 -4.96 21.62
CA MET A 27 -1.04 -3.53 21.28
C MET A 27 -0.14 -3.23 20.07
N LEU A 28 1.06 -3.84 20.03
CA LEU A 28 1.97 -3.65 18.90
C LEU A 28 1.37 -4.14 17.58
N VAL A 29 0.76 -5.33 17.58
CA VAL A 29 0.09 -5.90 16.41
C VAL A 29 -1.02 -4.96 15.93
N GLU A 30 -1.83 -4.42 16.84
CA GLU A 30 -2.88 -3.47 16.49
C GLU A 30 -2.31 -2.20 15.82
N ILE A 31 -1.26 -1.61 16.39
CA ILE A 31 -0.62 -0.41 15.86
C ILE A 31 -0.04 -0.67 14.47
N ILE A 32 0.68 -1.78 14.28
CA ILE A 32 1.30 -2.11 13.00
C ILE A 32 0.24 -2.35 11.93
N ASN A 33 -0.84 -3.08 12.25
CA ASN A 33 -1.95 -3.28 11.32
C ASN A 33 -2.59 -1.96 10.90
N LYS A 34 -2.85 -1.05 11.83
CA LYS A 34 -3.38 0.29 11.52
C LYS A 34 -2.45 1.05 10.58
N ARG A 35 -1.13 1.06 10.85
CA ARG A 35 -0.15 1.73 9.99
C ARG A 35 -0.08 1.13 8.58
N ILE A 36 -0.16 -0.19 8.45
CA ILE A 36 -0.20 -0.84 7.14
C ILE A 36 -1.47 -0.46 6.37
N ILE A 37 -2.62 -0.41 7.04
CA ILE A 37 -3.87 0.03 6.42
C ILE A 37 -3.76 1.47 5.95
N GLU A 38 -3.26 2.39 6.78
CA GLU A 38 -3.09 3.79 6.40
C GLU A 38 -2.12 3.96 5.22
N GLN A 39 -0.98 3.27 5.21
CA GLN A 39 -0.06 3.30 4.08
C GLN A 39 -0.67 2.76 2.76
N ARG A 40 -1.57 1.78 2.85
CA ARG A 40 -2.32 1.30 1.68
C ARG A 40 -3.35 2.32 1.22
N ARG A 41 -4.01 3.01 2.16
CA ARG A 41 -4.94 4.11 1.84
C ARG A 41 -4.24 5.27 1.19
N GLU A 42 -3.05 5.65 1.64
CA GLU A 42 -2.25 6.71 1.01
C GLU A 42 -1.96 6.39 -0.47
N ARG A 43 -1.64 5.14 -0.81
CA ARG A 43 -1.50 4.73 -2.21
C ARG A 43 -2.81 4.85 -2.99
N LEU A 44 -3.92 4.38 -2.41
CA LEU A 44 -5.24 4.49 -3.04
C LEU A 44 -5.64 5.96 -3.27
N VAL A 45 -5.32 6.85 -2.33
CA VAL A 45 -5.55 8.29 -2.47
C VAL A 45 -4.72 8.84 -3.61
N ALA A 46 -3.44 8.50 -3.70
CA ALA A 46 -2.57 8.92 -4.80
C ALA A 46 -3.12 8.46 -6.17
N ASP A 47 -3.51 7.18 -6.29
CA ASP A 47 -4.11 6.63 -7.52
C ASP A 47 -5.42 7.36 -7.87
N THR A 48 -6.23 7.70 -6.86
CA THR A 48 -7.50 8.42 -7.05
C THR A 48 -7.27 9.87 -7.45
N GLU A 49 -6.27 10.54 -6.89
CA GLU A 49 -5.87 11.90 -7.25
C GLU A 49 -5.39 11.95 -8.70
N GLU A 50 -4.55 11.01 -9.12
CA GLU A 50 -4.09 10.87 -10.50
C GLU A 50 -5.27 10.69 -11.48
N ALA A 51 -6.18 9.77 -11.18
CA ALA A 51 -7.36 9.53 -12.00
C ALA A 51 -8.28 10.77 -12.08
N LEU A 52 -8.48 11.48 -10.96
CA LEU A 52 -9.28 12.69 -10.93
C LEU A 52 -8.63 13.83 -11.72
N GLU A 53 -7.31 13.95 -11.66
CA GLU A 53 -6.58 14.94 -12.45
C GLU A 53 -6.64 14.64 -13.94
N ALA A 54 -6.46 13.37 -14.35
CA ALA A 54 -6.62 12.94 -15.75
C ALA A 54 -8.03 13.27 -16.26
N TYR A 55 -9.06 12.99 -15.45
CA TYR A 55 -10.44 13.38 -15.75
C TYR A 55 -10.60 14.90 -15.92
N LYS A 56 -10.03 15.71 -15.02
CA LYS A 56 -10.09 17.18 -15.11
C LYS A 56 -9.37 17.73 -16.36
N ARG A 57 -8.26 17.11 -16.78
CA ARG A 57 -7.51 17.50 -17.99
C ARG A 57 -8.20 17.04 -19.27
N GLY A 58 -9.18 16.14 -19.19
CA GLY A 58 -9.78 15.49 -20.35
C GLY A 58 -8.93 14.37 -20.94
N ASP A 59 -7.88 13.95 -20.22
CA ASP A 59 -7.02 12.81 -20.54
C ASP A 59 -7.74 11.49 -20.16
N VAL A 60 -8.97 11.33 -20.61
CA VAL A 60 -9.84 10.19 -20.32
C VAL A 60 -10.54 9.74 -21.60
N HIS A 61 -10.64 8.42 -21.79
CA HIS A 61 -11.42 7.86 -22.87
C HIS A 61 -12.89 7.73 -22.43
N VAL A 62 -13.82 8.17 -23.28
CA VAL A 62 -15.26 7.99 -23.07
C VAL A 62 -15.78 7.07 -24.15
N GLY A 63 -16.25 5.89 -23.73
CA GLY A 63 -16.74 4.85 -24.63
C GLY A 63 -17.86 4.04 -23.99
N THR A 64 -18.37 3.08 -24.75
CA THR A 64 -19.32 2.08 -24.28
C THR A 64 -18.61 1.02 -23.44
N VAL A 65 -19.39 0.16 -22.78
CA VAL A 65 -18.85 -1.00 -22.06
C VAL A 65 -18.05 -1.92 -23.00
N ASP A 66 -18.48 -2.04 -24.26
CA ASP A 66 -17.76 -2.84 -25.26
C ASP A 66 -16.40 -2.24 -25.62
N ASP A 67 -16.26 -0.92 -25.58
CA ASP A 67 -14.99 -0.24 -25.83
C ASP A 67 -14.02 -0.48 -24.66
N LEU A 68 -14.50 -0.33 -23.42
CA LEU A 68 -13.73 -0.65 -22.21
C LEU A 68 -13.24 -2.09 -22.18
N LEU A 69 -14.10 -3.05 -22.57
CA LEU A 69 -13.72 -4.47 -22.59
C LEU A 69 -12.65 -4.79 -23.64
N ARG A 70 -12.61 -4.05 -24.75
CA ARG A 70 -11.55 -4.19 -25.76
C ARG A 70 -10.22 -3.64 -25.26
N ASP A 71 -10.23 -2.44 -24.67
CA ASP A 71 -9.03 -1.81 -24.12
C ASP A 71 -8.37 -2.71 -23.05
N LEU A 72 -9.17 -3.28 -22.15
CA LEU A 72 -8.67 -4.21 -21.11
C LEU A 72 -8.10 -5.52 -21.68
N ASP A 73 -8.67 -6.04 -22.77
CA ASP A 73 -8.17 -7.26 -23.43
C ASP A 73 -6.88 -7.00 -24.23
N GLU A 74 -6.66 -5.77 -24.70
CA GLU A 74 -5.39 -5.33 -25.29
C GLU A 74 -4.30 -5.16 -24.21
N ASP A 75 -4.58 -4.44 -23.12
CA ASP A 75 -3.64 -4.21 -22.01
C ASP A 75 -3.16 -5.51 -21.33
N LEU A 76 -4.01 -6.55 -21.28
CA LEU A 76 -3.68 -7.85 -20.66
C LEU A 76 -2.84 -8.77 -21.55
N ARG A 77 -2.65 -8.42 -22.83
CA ARG A 77 -1.86 -9.20 -23.80
C ARG A 77 -0.43 -8.71 -23.94
N ASP A 78 -0.14 -7.51 -23.45
CA ASP A 78 1.19 -6.91 -23.35
C ASP A 78 1.91 -7.28 -22.03
#